data_AF-A0A833V7M0-F1
#
_entry.id   AF-A0A833V7M0-F1
#
_cell.length_a   1.000
_cell.length_b   1.000
_cell.length_c   1.000
_cell.angle_alpha   90.00
_cell.angle_beta   90.00
_cell.angle_gamma   90.00
#
_symmetry.space_group_name_H-M   'P 1'
#
loop_
_entity.id
_entity.type
_entity.pdbx_description
1 polymer ?
#
loop_
_entity_poly.entity_id
_entity_poly.type
_entity_poly.pdbx_seq_one_letter_code
_entity_poly.pdbx_strand_id
1 'polypeptide(L)'
;MVKEIENQERESESESEGTEEKLSTEPLKNAIYNSEALLEKIKDIAWPKKIDWIHKLTIHHQPMEKIDVNDDLAHELAFYTQALERRHLSLTLQRIAFSEEQGSPAADHQGP
;
A
#
# COMPACT_ATOMS: atom_id res chain seq x y z
N MET A 1 -13.40 11.55 48.63
CA MET A 1 -12.97 10.15 48.41
C MET A 1 -13.20 9.85 46.94
N VAL A 2 -12.21 10.15 46.11
CA VAL A 2 -12.28 9.94 44.66
C VAL A 2 -11.82 8.50 44.44
N LYS A 3 -12.66 7.66 43.83
CA LYS A 3 -12.34 6.25 43.59
C LYS A 3 -11.42 6.16 42.37
N GLU A 4 -10.22 5.65 42.61
CA GLU A 4 -9.28 5.08 41.64
C GLU A 4 -10.05 4.14 40.69
N ILE A 5 -9.89 4.31 39.38
CA ILE A 5 -10.36 3.33 38.39
C ILE A 5 -9.15 2.46 38.05
N GLU A 6 -9.14 1.26 38.62
CA GLU A 6 -8.09 0.26 38.40
C GLU A 6 -8.09 -0.24 36.95
N ASN A 7 -6.88 -0.26 36.42
CA ASN A 7 -6.41 -0.83 35.17
C ASN A 7 -6.85 -2.30 35.04
N GLN A 8 -7.73 -2.62 34.08
CA GLN A 8 -7.93 -3.99 33.62
C GLN A 8 -7.20 -4.18 32.29
N GLU A 9 -5.92 -4.51 32.39
CA GLU A 9 -5.17 -5.15 31.32
C GLU A 9 -5.83 -6.49 31.02
N ARG A 10 -6.41 -6.64 29.83
CA ARG A 10 -6.84 -7.95 29.35
C ARG A 10 -5.59 -8.73 28.97
N GLU A 11 -5.18 -9.64 29.84
CA GLU A 11 -4.26 -10.71 29.49
C GLU A 11 -4.87 -11.51 28.33
N SER A 12 -4.36 -11.31 27.12
CA SER A 12 -4.59 -12.22 26.00
C SER A 12 -3.43 -13.20 25.99
N GLU A 13 -3.64 -14.37 26.58
CA GLU A 13 -2.77 -15.54 26.39
C GLU A 13 -2.91 -15.99 24.92
N SER A 14 -1.99 -15.54 24.07
CA SER A 14 -1.80 -16.10 22.74
C SER A 14 -0.56 -16.98 22.78
N GLU A 15 -0.77 -18.30 22.91
CA GLU A 15 0.28 -19.28 22.62
C GLU A 15 0.57 -19.25 21.12
N SER A 16 1.60 -18.48 20.74
CA SER A 16 2.15 -18.45 19.39
C SER A 16 3.56 -19.02 19.47
N GLU A 17 3.72 -20.30 19.10
CA GLU A 17 5.01 -20.91 18.77
C GLU A 17 5.52 -20.29 17.48
N GLY A 18 6.08 -19.11 17.63
CA GLY A 18 6.80 -18.35 16.63
C GLY A 18 7.43 -17.21 17.41
N THR A 19 8.72 -16.95 17.20
CA THR A 19 9.38 -15.77 17.77
C THR A 19 8.69 -14.53 17.25
N GLU A 20 7.60 -14.12 17.89
CA GLU A 20 6.95 -12.84 17.69
C GLU A 20 7.93 -11.81 18.22
N GLU A 21 8.74 -11.30 17.30
CA GLU A 21 9.65 -10.19 17.55
C GLU A 21 8.79 -9.02 18.00
N LYS A 22 8.68 -8.83 19.32
CA LYS A 22 7.88 -7.79 19.95
C LYS A 22 8.21 -6.46 19.27
N LEU A 23 7.26 -5.93 18.52
CA LEU A 23 7.43 -4.68 17.77
C LEU A 23 7.73 -3.56 18.76
N SER A 24 9.01 -3.22 18.89
CA SER A 24 9.48 -2.13 19.73
C SER A 24 9.16 -0.81 19.02
N THR A 25 8.51 0.11 19.73
CA THR A 25 8.19 1.46 19.21
C THR A 25 9.45 2.27 18.87
N GLU A 26 10.57 1.93 19.49
CA GLU A 26 11.87 2.55 19.24
C GLU A 26 12.83 1.58 18.54
N PRO A 27 13.60 2.05 17.53
CA PRO A 27 14.62 1.23 16.89
C PRO A 27 15.71 0.87 17.89
N LEU A 28 16.20 -0.37 17.81
CA LEU A 28 17.32 -0.81 18.65
C LEU A 28 18.56 0.04 18.34
N LYS A 29 19.27 0.49 19.39
CA LYS A 29 20.50 1.29 19.26
C LYS A 29 21.61 0.58 18.44
N ASN A 30 21.51 -0.75 18.33
CA ASN A 30 22.41 -1.62 17.58
C ASN A 30 21.74 -2.23 16.34
N ALA A 31 20.65 -1.63 15.83
CA ALA A 31 19.99 -2.14 14.63
C ALA A 31 20.98 -2.18 13.46
N ILE A 32 21.15 -3.37 12.87
CA ILE A 32 21.99 -3.59 11.69
C ILE A 32 21.07 -3.62 10.47
N TYR A 33 21.46 -2.94 9.40
CA TYR A 33 20.73 -3.01 8.13
C TYR A 33 20.87 -4.41 7.51
N ASN A 34 19.86 -5.25 7.69
CA ASN A 34 19.79 -6.60 7.13
C ASN A 34 18.86 -6.60 5.90
N SER A 35 19.44 -6.44 4.72
CA SER A 35 18.68 -6.39 3.46
C SER A 35 17.99 -7.71 3.11
N GLU A 36 18.55 -8.86 3.50
CA GLU A 36 18.00 -10.18 3.23
C GLU A 36 16.73 -10.43 4.03
N ALA A 37 16.78 -10.17 5.35
CA ALA A 37 15.61 -10.30 6.21
C ALA A 37 14.50 -9.31 5.84
N LEU A 38 14.84 -8.10 5.39
CA LEU A 38 13.86 -7.14 4.87
C LEU A 38 13.19 -7.66 3.59
N LEU A 39 13.96 -8.25 2.67
CA LEU A 39 13.42 -8.79 1.43
C LEU A 39 12.49 -10.00 1.68
N GLU A 40 12.83 -10.85 2.65
CA GLU A 40 11.97 -11.94 3.10
C GLU A 40 10.63 -11.40 3.60
N LYS A 41 10.65 -10.48 4.58
CA LYS A 41 9.41 -9.87 5.10
C LYS A 41 8.59 -9.17 4.02
N ILE A 42 9.23 -8.48 3.06
CA ILE A 42 8.52 -7.85 1.93
C ILE A 42 7.80 -8.89 1.07
N LYS A 43 8.40 -10.06 0.83
CA LYS A 43 7.75 -11.13 0.05
C LYS A 43 6.50 -11.66 0.76
N ASP A 44 6.52 -11.72 2.09
CA ASP A 44 5.40 -12.23 2.88
C ASP A 44 4.19 -11.29 2.85
N ILE A 45 4.42 -9.97 2.81
CA ILE A 45 3.35 -8.96 2.82
C ILE A 45 2.99 -8.41 1.43
N ALA A 46 3.74 -8.75 0.39
CA ALA A 46 3.53 -8.22 -0.95
C ALA A 46 2.26 -8.78 -1.60
N TRP A 47 1.58 -7.94 -2.39
CA TRP A 47 0.50 -8.40 -3.26
C TRP A 47 0.99 -9.49 -4.24
N PRO A 48 0.15 -10.48 -4.57
CA PRO A 48 0.44 -11.44 -5.64
C PRO A 48 0.78 -10.73 -6.96
N LYS A 49 1.65 -11.34 -7.76
CA LYS A 49 2.10 -10.75 -9.04
C LYS A 49 0.94 -10.45 -10.00
N LYS A 50 -0.07 -11.31 -10.01
CA LYS A 50 -1.28 -11.18 -10.84
C LYS A 50 -2.45 -10.83 -9.93
N ILE A 51 -2.73 -9.54 -9.83
CA ILE A 51 -3.93 -9.01 -9.18
C ILE A 51 -4.31 -7.75 -9.94
N ASP A 52 -5.61 -7.60 -10.17
CA ASP A 52 -6.15 -6.50 -10.95
C ASP A 52 -5.83 -5.16 -10.29
N TRP A 53 -5.62 -4.15 -11.13
CA TRP A 53 -5.18 -2.84 -10.66
C TRP A 53 -6.17 -2.22 -9.65
N ILE A 54 -7.47 -2.52 -9.78
CA ILE A 54 -8.54 -2.02 -8.92
C ILE A 54 -8.38 -2.46 -7.45
N HIS A 55 -7.69 -3.58 -7.20
CA HIS A 55 -7.41 -4.02 -5.83
C HIS A 55 -6.18 -3.33 -5.24
N LYS A 56 -5.25 -2.88 -6.09
CA LYS A 56 -4.04 -2.17 -5.67
C LYS A 56 -4.29 -0.66 -5.51
N LEU A 57 -5.09 -0.07 -6.39
CA LEU A 57 -5.32 1.37 -6.54
C LEU A 57 -4.04 2.22 -6.48
N THR A 58 -2.91 1.63 -6.85
CA THR A 58 -1.57 2.23 -6.70
C THR A 58 -0.99 2.50 -8.08
N ILE A 59 -0.52 3.72 -8.27
CA ILE A 59 0.21 4.14 -9.47
C ILE A 59 1.64 4.49 -9.06
N HIS A 60 2.59 3.72 -9.57
CA HIS A 60 4.01 4.02 -9.33
C HIS A 60 4.40 5.33 -10.01
N HIS A 61 5.11 6.18 -9.28
CA HIS A 61 5.70 7.40 -9.82
C HIS A 61 7.20 7.22 -9.94
N GLN A 62 7.74 7.60 -11.09
CA GLN A 62 9.16 7.78 -11.27
C GLN A 62 9.40 9.25 -11.60
N PRO A 63 10.05 10.02 -10.71
CA PRO A 63 10.33 11.42 -10.99
C PRO A 63 11.24 11.50 -12.22
N MET A 64 10.83 12.27 -13.23
CA MET A 64 11.63 12.48 -14.45
C MET A 64 12.78 13.47 -14.23
N GLU A 65 12.70 14.33 -13.22
CA GLU A 65 13.67 15.39 -12.95
C GLU A 65 14.13 15.37 -11.49
N LYS A 66 15.40 15.71 -11.27
CA LYS A 66 15.96 15.88 -9.93
C LYS A 66 15.46 17.20 -9.36
N ILE A 67 14.63 17.13 -8.34
CA ILE A 67 14.09 18.30 -7.63
C ILE A 67 15.08 18.71 -6.53
N ASP A 68 15.38 20.01 -6.41
CA ASP A 68 16.12 20.53 -5.26
C ASP A 68 15.19 20.55 -4.05
N VAL A 69 15.49 19.71 -3.06
CA VAL A 69 14.68 19.56 -1.84
C VAL A 69 14.72 20.83 -0.97
N ASN A 70 15.73 21.70 -1.16
CA ASN A 70 15.82 22.96 -0.43
C ASN A 70 15.06 24.10 -1.13
N ASP A 71 14.61 23.91 -2.37
CA ASP A 71 13.67 24.81 -3.04
C ASP A 71 12.24 24.31 -2.78
N ASP A 72 11.66 24.85 -1.71
CA ASP A 72 10.31 24.50 -1.26
C ASP A 72 9.25 24.67 -2.36
N LEU A 73 9.38 25.72 -3.18
CA LEU A 73 8.43 25.98 -4.26
C LEU A 73 8.51 24.90 -5.35
N ALA A 74 9.71 24.51 -5.73
CA ALA A 74 9.91 23.42 -6.69
C ALA A 74 9.45 22.07 -6.13
N HIS A 75 9.71 21.82 -4.85
CA HIS A 75 9.33 20.58 -4.16
C HIS A 75 7.80 20.42 -4.06
N GLU A 76 7.10 21.46 -3.65
CA GLU A 76 5.64 21.47 -3.57
C GLU A 76 5.00 21.34 -4.95
N LEU A 77 5.51 22.07 -5.95
CA LEU A 77 5.03 21.97 -7.33
C LEU A 77 5.17 20.53 -7.88
N ALA A 78 6.26 19.85 -7.56
CA ALA A 78 6.46 18.47 -7.94
C ALA A 78 5.43 17.54 -7.29
N PHE A 79 5.14 17.71 -5.99
CA PHE A 79 4.10 16.93 -5.32
C PHE A 79 2.72 17.14 -5.94
N TYR A 80 2.34 18.39 -6.24
CA TYR A 80 1.05 18.69 -6.87
C TYR A 80 0.96 18.08 -8.28
N THR A 81 2.02 18.20 -9.07
CA THR A 81 2.08 17.66 -10.43
C THR A 81 1.93 16.13 -10.39
N GLN A 82 2.69 15.46 -9.52
CA GLN A 82 2.61 14.02 -9.30
C GLN A 82 1.19 13.60 -8.88
N ALA A 83 0.54 14.32 -7.98
CA ALA A 83 -0.82 14.00 -7.54
C ALA A 83 -1.85 14.17 -8.67
N LEU A 84 -1.72 15.23 -9.47
CA LEU A 84 -2.61 15.52 -10.58
C LEU A 84 -2.49 14.48 -11.70
N GLU A 85 -1.26 14.12 -12.07
CA GLU A 85 -0.98 13.05 -13.04
C GLU A 85 -1.56 11.71 -12.58
N ARG A 86 -1.37 11.36 -11.31
CA ARG A 86 -1.93 10.13 -10.72
C ARG A 86 -3.44 10.12 -10.73
N ARG A 87 -4.09 11.24 -10.39
CA ARG A 87 -5.55 11.36 -10.48
C ARG A 87 -6.03 11.10 -11.91
N HIS A 88 -5.36 11.70 -12.90
CA HIS A 88 -5.72 11.52 -14.31
C HIS A 88 -5.58 10.05 -14.76
N LEU A 89 -4.45 9.42 -14.47
CA LEU A 89 -4.23 8.03 -14.84
C LEU A 89 -5.17 7.06 -14.12
N SER A 90 -5.47 7.31 -12.84
CA SER A 90 -6.43 6.52 -12.06
C SER A 90 -7.82 6.51 -12.69
N LEU A 91 -8.33 7.68 -13.12
CA LEU A 91 -9.61 7.77 -13.82
C LEU A 91 -9.61 7.02 -15.16
N THR A 92 -8.48 7.04 -15.87
CA THR A 92 -8.33 6.29 -17.13
C THR A 92 -8.36 4.78 -16.87
N LEU A 93 -7.63 4.29 -15.86
CA LEU A 93 -7.66 2.88 -15.47
C LEU A 93 -9.04 2.43 -14.97
N GLN A 94 -9.74 3.28 -14.21
CA GLN A 94 -11.13 3.05 -13.79
C GLN A 94 -12.06 2.87 -14.98
N ARG A 95 -11.93 3.72 -16.00
CA ARG A 95 -12.74 3.61 -17.21
C ARG A 95 -12.46 2.31 -17.98
N ILE A 96 -11.19 1.92 -18.09
CA ILE A 96 -10.79 0.70 -18.80
C ILE A 96 -11.35 -0.53 -18.09
N ALA A 97 -11.13 -0.67 -16.78
CA ALA A 97 -11.65 -1.82 -16.03
C ALA A 97 -13.16 -1.92 -16.11
N PHE A 98 -13.89 -0.81 -16.01
CA PHE A 98 -15.35 -0.83 -16.14
C PHE A 98 -15.82 -1.18 -17.57
N SER A 99 -15.03 -0.88 -18.59
CA SER A 99 -15.37 -1.22 -19.98
C SER A 99 -15.12 -2.69 -20.29
N GLU A 100 -14.07 -3.29 -19.71
CA GLU A 100 -13.77 -4.73 -19.83
C GLU A 100 -14.85 -5.60 -19.17
N GLU A 101 -15.47 -5.14 -18.09
CA GLU A 101 -16.54 -5.86 -17.39
C GLU A 101 -17.86 -5.91 -18.20
N GLN A 102 -18.12 -4.92 -19.06
CA GLN A 102 -19.38 -4.77 -19.80
C GLN A 102 -19.31 -5.32 -21.24
N GLY A 103 -18.14 -5.81 -21.66
CA GLY A 103 -17.87 -6.28 -23.02
C GLY A 103 -18.08 -7.78 -23.24
N SER A 104 -19.30 -8.30 -23.06
CA SER A 104 -19.73 -9.54 -23.75
C SER A 104 -21.27 -9.68 -23.79
N PRO A 105 -21.94 -9.25 -24.86
CA PRO A 105 -23.22 -9.83 -25.24
C PRO A 105 -22.94 -11.07 -26.09
N ALA A 106 -23.39 -12.22 -25.60
CA ALA A 106 -23.36 -13.50 -26.30
C ALA A 106 -23.82 -13.34 -27.76
N ALA A 107 -22.90 -13.54 -28.69
CA ALA A 107 -23.22 -13.87 -30.06
C ALA A 107 -23.69 -15.33 -30.08
N ASP A 108 -24.90 -15.59 -29.62
CA ASP A 108 -25.59 -16.85 -29.85
C ASP A 108 -27.08 -16.62 -29.72
N HIS A 109 -27.74 -16.47 -30.86
CA HIS A 109 -29.00 -17.12 -31.21
C HIS A 109 -29.56 -16.52 -32.49
N GLN A 110 -29.13 -17.05 -33.64
CA GLN A 110 -30.02 -17.16 -34.79
C GLN A 110 -29.67 -18.41 -35.62
N GLY A 111 -30.21 -19.54 -35.18
CA GLY A 111 -30.79 -20.57 -36.04
C GLY A 111 -32.20 -20.85 -35.50
N PRO A 112 -33.17 -21.32 -36.29
CA PRO A 112 -33.05 -21.99 -37.59
C PRO A 112 -33.42 -21.13 -38.81
#